data_AF-A0AAU9KMK5-F1
#
_entry.id   AF-A0AAU9KMK5-F1
#
_cell.length_a   1.000
_cell.length_b   1.000
_cell.length_c   1.000
_cell.angle_alpha   90.00
_cell.angle_beta   90.00
_cell.angle_gamma   90.00
#
_symmetry.space_group_name_H-M   'P 1'
#
loop_
_entity.id
_entity.type
_entity.pdbx_description
1 polymer ?
#
loop_
_entity_poly.entity_id
_entity_poly.type
_entity_poly.pdbx_seq_one_letter_code
_entity_poly.pdbx_strand_id
1 'polypeptide(L)'
;MKFAEEARESCWKRSVVACVAGAVMGVSLGTFLGTFEGAHGELVGRNMREQLYNGFSKSIKAGYVRSVYFSKEFALVGSIFAGTECVIERERAVHDILNPILAGGVSGGALGAWAARNSGVKLMMQNTVKGAAGFAVMGVVFEKGIEFITN
;
A
#
# COMPACT_ATOMS: atom_id res chain seq x y z
N MET A 1 10.31 9.31 -21.32
CA MET A 1 9.13 9.78 -20.54
C MET A 1 7.78 9.42 -21.16
N LYS A 2 7.71 9.03 -22.45
CA LYS A 2 6.46 8.60 -23.13
C LYS A 2 5.60 7.59 -22.35
N PHE A 3 6.21 6.59 -21.72
CA PHE A 3 5.46 5.59 -20.92
C PHE A 3 4.71 6.18 -19.72
N ALA A 4 5.23 7.24 -19.09
CA ALA A 4 4.59 7.86 -17.95
C ALA A 4 3.41 8.76 -18.37
N GLU A 5 3.53 9.41 -19.53
CA GLU A 5 2.46 10.20 -20.14
C GLU A 5 1.32 9.29 -20.60
N GLU A 6 1.65 8.23 -21.35
CA GLU A 6 0.68 7.21 -21.77
C GLU A 6 -0.02 6.53 -20.58
N ALA A 7 0.70 6.36 -19.46
CA ALA A 7 0.13 5.79 -18.25
C ALA A 7 -0.92 6.71 -17.61
N ARG A 8 -0.80 8.04 -17.75
CA ARG A 8 -1.79 8.98 -17.22
C ARG A 8 -3.06 9.04 -18.05
N GLU A 9 -2.96 8.89 -19.37
CA GLU A 9 -4.12 8.97 -20.28
C GLU A 9 -5.08 7.78 -20.15
N SER A 10 -4.55 6.61 -19.78
CA SER A 10 -5.29 5.36 -19.68
C SER A 10 -5.37 4.88 -18.24
N CYS A 11 -6.58 4.82 -17.67
CA CYS A 11 -6.76 4.41 -16.27
C CYS A 11 -6.26 3.01 -15.96
N TRP A 12 -6.36 2.09 -16.93
CA TRP A 12 -5.78 0.75 -16.79
C TRP A 12 -4.25 0.80 -16.69
N LYS A 13 -3.58 1.60 -17.54
CA LYS A 13 -2.12 1.75 -17.51
C LYS A 13 -1.67 2.43 -16.20
N ARG A 14 -2.39 3.47 -15.75
CA ARG A 14 -2.14 4.13 -14.44
C ARG A 14 -2.23 3.14 -13.29
N SER A 15 -3.28 2.32 -13.28
CA SER A 15 -3.51 1.30 -12.27
C SER A 15 -2.41 0.23 -12.26
N VAL A 16 -1.94 -0.22 -13.43
CA VAL A 16 -0.82 -1.17 -13.53
C VAL A 16 0.49 -0.57 -13.01
N VAL A 17 0.80 0.67 -13.39
CA VAL A 17 2.01 1.35 -12.89
C VAL A 17 1.95 1.49 -11.37
N ALA A 18 0.80 1.87 -10.82
CA ALA A 18 0.61 1.96 -9.37
C ALA A 18 0.67 0.58 -8.67
N CYS A 19 0.16 -0.48 -9.32
CA CYS A 19 0.26 -1.85 -8.83
C CYS A 19 1.73 -2.29 -8.71
N VAL A 20 2.54 -2.04 -9.74
CA VAL A 20 3.97 -2.35 -9.73
C VAL A 20 4.70 -1.50 -8.68
N ALA A 21 4.40 -0.21 -8.59
CA ALA A 21 4.98 0.66 -7.57
C ALA A 21 4.64 0.19 -6.15
N GLY A 22 3.39 -0.20 -5.90
CA GLY A 22 2.93 -0.77 -4.63
C GLY A 22 3.60 -2.10 -4.31
N ALA A 23 3.76 -2.99 -5.29
CA ALA A 23 4.48 -4.25 -5.10
C ALA A 23 5.94 -4.02 -4.70
N VAL A 24 6.65 -3.10 -5.37
CA VAL A 24 8.03 -2.74 -5.03
C VAL A 24 8.13 -2.21 -3.59
N MET A 25 7.18 -1.35 -3.19
CA MET A 25 7.11 -0.84 -1.82
C MET A 25 6.80 -1.96 -0.79
N GLY A 26 5.98 -2.94 -1.16
CA GLY A 26 5.69 -4.09 -0.29
C GLY A 26 6.88 -5.02 -0.11
N VAL A 27 7.67 -5.25 -1.17
CA VAL A 27 8.93 -6.02 -1.08
C VAL A 27 9.94 -5.31 -0.19
N SER A 28 10.10 -3.99 -0.34
CA SER A 28 11.06 -3.23 0.47
C SER A 28 10.69 -3.27 1.96
N LEU A 29 9.42 -3.02 2.31
CA LEU A 29 8.93 -3.09 3.67
C LEU A 29 8.98 -4.51 4.27
N GLY A 30 8.63 -5.53 3.49
CA GLY A 30 8.68 -6.91 3.95
C GLY A 30 10.10 -7.42 4.20
N THR A 31 11.05 -7.03 3.33
CA THR A 31 12.46 -7.36 3.51
C THR A 31 13.01 -6.67 4.75
N PHE A 32 12.74 -5.36 4.89
CA PHE A 32 13.14 -4.57 6.06
C PHE A 32 12.66 -5.22 7.36
N LEU A 33 11.36 -5.50 7.48
CA LEU A 33 10.79 -6.09 8.68
C LEU A 33 11.27 -7.53 8.93
N GLY A 34 11.49 -8.32 7.87
CA GLY A 34 12.09 -9.66 7.98
C GLY A 34 13.51 -9.64 8.54
N THR A 35 14.31 -8.63 8.18
CA THR A 35 15.65 -8.45 8.73
C THR A 35 15.61 -8.10 10.23
N PHE A 36 14.69 -7.27 10.69
CA PHE A 36 14.57 -6.95 12.13
C PHE A 36 14.17 -8.16 12.98
N GLU A 37 13.23 -8.97 12.51
CA GLU A 37 12.82 -10.18 13.22
C GLU A 37 13.98 -11.18 13.35
N GLY A 38 14.83 -11.22 12.31
CA GLY A 38 16.08 -11.96 12.30
C GLY A 38 17.12 -11.52 13.32
N ALA A 39 17.27 -10.21 13.49
CA ALA A 39 18.24 -9.62 14.40
C ALA A 39 17.86 -9.76 15.88
N HIS A 40 16.56 -9.92 16.19
CA HIS A 40 16.03 -10.00 17.55
C HIS A 40 15.48 -11.38 17.95
N GLY A 41 15.61 -12.39 17.09
CA GLY A 41 15.12 -13.75 17.37
C GLY A 41 15.96 -14.53 18.38
N GLU A 42 15.33 -15.49 19.06
CA GLU A 42 15.98 -16.39 20.02
C GLU A 42 17.05 -17.24 19.32
N LEU A 43 18.29 -17.17 19.83
CA LEU A 43 19.46 -17.83 19.23
C LEU A 43 19.45 -19.34 19.53
N VAL A 44 18.81 -20.12 18.66
CA VAL A 44 18.77 -21.59 18.78
C VAL A 44 20.06 -22.21 18.23
N GLY A 45 20.92 -22.73 19.11
CA GLY A 45 22.13 -23.50 18.75
C GLY A 45 23.19 -23.52 19.86
N ARG A 46 24.07 -24.53 19.87
CA ARG A 46 25.21 -24.63 20.81
C ARG A 46 26.46 -23.87 20.35
N ASN A 47 26.58 -23.63 19.03
CA ASN A 47 27.71 -22.96 18.40
C ASN A 47 27.28 -21.62 17.75
N MET A 48 28.14 -20.60 17.85
CA MET A 48 27.87 -19.25 17.35
C MET A 48 27.64 -19.20 15.82
N ARG A 49 28.35 -20.05 15.06
CA ARG A 49 28.15 -20.19 13.60
C ARG A 49 26.79 -20.79 13.22
N GLU A 50 26.33 -21.81 13.94
CA GLU A 50 25.02 -22.45 13.67
C GLU A 50 23.86 -21.53 14.06
N GLN A 51 23.99 -20.81 15.17
CA GLN A 51 23.01 -19.80 15.58
C GLN A 51 22.86 -18.70 14.52
N LEU A 52 23.97 -18.23 13.96
CA LEU A 52 23.94 -17.20 12.92
C LEU A 52 23.30 -17.72 11.62
N TYR A 53 23.66 -18.93 11.19
CA TYR A 53 23.10 -19.53 9.98
C TYR A 53 21.60 -19.83 10.11
N ASN A 54 21.19 -20.39 11.24
CA ASN A 54 19.78 -20.68 11.53
C ASN A 54 18.96 -19.40 11.70
N GLY A 55 19.52 -18.39 12.37
CA GLY A 55 18.91 -17.06 12.51
C GLY A 55 18.70 -16.40 11.16
N PHE A 56 19.74 -16.36 10.32
CA PHE A 56 19.67 -15.78 8.99
C PHE A 56 18.69 -16.52 8.07
N SER A 57 18.68 -17.86 8.12
CA SER A 57 17.74 -18.68 7.35
C SER A 57 16.28 -18.42 7.77
N LYS A 58 16.00 -18.29 9.07
CA LYS A 58 14.68 -17.88 9.58
C LYS A 58 14.31 -16.46 9.14
N SER A 59 15.27 -15.53 9.18
CA SER A 59 15.10 -14.13 8.76
C SER A 59 14.67 -14.02 7.29
N ILE A 60 15.38 -14.74 6.42
CA ILE A 60 15.05 -14.77 4.98
C ILE A 60 13.66 -15.37 4.77
N LYS A 61 13.34 -16.47 5.46
CA LYS A 61 12.04 -17.13 5.32
C LYS A 61 10.90 -16.22 5.79
N ALA A 62 11.04 -15.60 6.96
CA ALA A 62 10.06 -14.66 7.50
C ALA A 62 9.91 -13.43 6.60
N GLY A 63 11.04 -12.85 6.18
CA GLY A 63 11.08 -11.72 5.25
C GLY A 63 10.42 -12.03 3.92
N TYR A 64 10.65 -13.21 3.35
CA TYR A 64 10.02 -13.63 2.10
C TYR A 64 8.50 -13.75 2.23
N VAL A 65 8.01 -14.49 3.23
CA VAL A 65 6.55 -14.69 3.45
C VAL A 65 5.86 -13.33 3.62
N ARG A 66 6.48 -12.45 4.40
CA ARG A 66 5.91 -11.14 4.70
C ARG A 66 6.00 -10.17 3.52
N SER A 67 7.09 -10.20 2.76
CA SER A 67 7.23 -9.45 1.51
C SER A 67 6.16 -9.84 0.49
N VAL A 68 5.91 -11.14 0.32
CA VAL A 68 4.86 -11.61 -0.60
C VAL A 68 3.48 -11.14 -0.14
N TYR A 69 3.20 -11.17 1.15
CA TYR A 69 1.94 -10.66 1.70
C TYR A 69 1.79 -9.15 1.49
N PHE A 70 2.75 -8.34 1.94
CA PHE A 70 2.68 -6.90 1.79
C PHE A 70 2.67 -6.44 0.34
N SER A 71 3.43 -7.10 -0.54
CA SER A 71 3.41 -6.77 -1.98
C SER A 71 2.02 -6.91 -2.56
N LYS A 72 1.25 -7.94 -2.19
CA LYS A 72 -0.14 -8.13 -2.66
C LYS A 72 -1.06 -7.04 -2.14
N GLU A 73 -0.97 -6.72 -0.86
CA GLU A 73 -1.82 -5.70 -0.24
C GLU A 73 -1.52 -4.30 -0.82
N PHE A 74 -0.25 -3.89 -0.89
CA PHE A 74 0.13 -2.59 -1.45
C PHE A 74 -0.13 -2.49 -2.95
N ALA A 75 0.04 -3.58 -3.70
CA ALA A 75 -0.33 -3.63 -5.11
C ALA A 75 -1.84 -3.43 -5.30
N LEU A 76 -2.67 -4.12 -4.49
CA LEU A 76 -4.13 -4.01 -4.54
C LEU A 76 -4.57 -2.57 -4.20
N VAL A 77 -4.11 -2.03 -3.08
CA VAL A 77 -4.44 -0.67 -2.64
C VAL A 77 -4.02 0.36 -3.69
N GLY A 78 -2.78 0.27 -4.18
CA GLY A 78 -2.25 1.19 -5.20
C GLY A 78 -3.02 1.13 -6.51
N SER A 79 -3.38 -0.08 -6.96
CA SER A 79 -4.16 -0.28 -8.19
C SER A 79 -5.56 0.33 -8.11
N ILE A 80 -6.23 0.21 -6.96
CA ILE A 80 -7.58 0.73 -6.74
C ILE A 80 -7.52 2.25 -6.63
N PHE A 81 -6.60 2.79 -5.82
CA PHE A 81 -6.44 4.23 -5.65
C PHE A 81 -6.14 4.95 -6.97
N ALA A 82 -5.13 4.50 -7.71
CA ALA A 82 -4.77 5.12 -8.99
C ALA A 82 -5.86 4.92 -10.06
N GLY A 83 -6.59 3.81 -10.01
CA GLY A 83 -7.73 3.55 -10.88
C GLY A 83 -8.89 4.51 -10.58
N THR A 84 -9.28 4.65 -9.32
CA THR A 84 -10.38 5.55 -8.91
C THR A 84 -10.02 7.00 -9.17
N GLU A 85 -8.79 7.40 -8.90
CA GLU A 85 -8.29 8.75 -9.19
C GLU A 85 -8.39 9.08 -10.68
N CYS A 86 -7.92 8.20 -11.56
CA CYS A 86 -8.02 8.42 -13.00
C CYS A 86 -9.46 8.51 -13.51
N VAL A 87 -10.37 7.70 -12.97
CA VAL A 87 -11.80 7.77 -13.33
C VAL A 87 -12.39 9.10 -12.88
N ILE A 88 -12.09 9.55 -11.66
CA ILE A 88 -12.56 10.84 -11.14
C ILE A 88 -12.00 12.00 -11.96
N GLU A 89 -10.70 11.95 -12.31
CA GLU A 89 -10.07 12.94 -13.18
C GLU A 89 -10.69 12.98 -14.58
N ARG A 90 -11.03 11.83 -15.16
CA ARG A 90 -11.71 11.79 -16.46
C ARG A 90 -13.10 12.41 -16.42
N GLU A 91 -13.88 12.14 -15.37
CA GLU A 91 -15.24 12.68 -15.24
C GLU A 91 -15.24 14.18 -14.95
N ARG A 92 -14.29 14.66 -14.13
CA ARG A 92 -14.19 16.10 -13.79
C ARG A 92 -13.41 16.92 -14.81
N ALA A 93 -12.56 16.28 -15.63
CA ALA A 93 -11.65 16.92 -16.58
C ALA A 93 -10.73 18.00 -15.96
N VAL A 94 -10.47 17.92 -14.65
CA VAL A 94 -9.59 18.84 -13.92
C VAL A 94 -8.69 18.05 -12.98
N HIS A 95 -7.42 18.44 -12.88
CA HIS A 95 -6.44 17.87 -11.95
C HIS A 95 -6.28 18.81 -10.75
N ASP A 96 -7.12 18.62 -9.74
CA ASP A 96 -7.13 19.41 -8.50
C ASP A 96 -6.81 18.56 -7.28
N ILE A 97 -6.53 19.24 -6.18
CA ILE A 97 -6.28 18.65 -4.87
C ILE A 97 -7.45 17.81 -4.31
N LEU A 98 -8.67 18.09 -4.78
CA LEU A 98 -9.85 17.36 -4.33
C LEU A 98 -9.89 15.94 -4.91
N ASN A 99 -9.22 15.69 -6.03
CA ASN A 99 -9.27 14.39 -6.70
C ASN A 99 -8.62 13.27 -5.88
N PRO A 100 -7.37 13.39 -5.39
CA PRO A 100 -6.76 12.35 -4.58
C PRO A 100 -7.46 12.19 -3.22
N ILE A 101 -8.04 13.25 -2.64
CA ILE A 101 -8.83 13.16 -1.40
C ILE A 101 -10.09 12.32 -1.63
N LEU A 102 -10.85 12.63 -2.69
CA LEU A 102 -12.06 11.90 -3.05
C LEU A 102 -11.75 10.46 -3.47
N ALA A 103 -10.71 10.28 -4.30
CA ALA A 103 -10.25 8.96 -4.72
C ALA A 103 -9.83 8.13 -3.50
N GLY A 104 -9.09 8.72 -2.57
CA GLY A 104 -8.68 8.11 -1.31
C GLY A 104 -9.87 7.71 -0.45
N GLY A 105 -10.83 8.61 -0.25
CA GLY A 105 -12.05 8.32 0.50
C GLY A 105 -12.86 7.17 -0.10
N VAL A 106 -13.05 7.16 -1.43
CA VAL A 106 -13.77 6.09 -2.14
C VAL A 106 -13.02 4.77 -2.08
N SER A 107 -11.72 4.76 -2.40
CA SER A 107 -10.90 3.55 -2.36
C SER A 107 -10.77 2.98 -0.94
N GLY A 108 -10.59 3.85 0.06
CA GLY A 108 -10.47 3.46 1.46
C GLY A 108 -11.77 2.91 2.03
N GLY A 109 -12.91 3.50 1.64
CA GLY A 109 -14.23 2.97 1.97
C GLY A 109 -14.46 1.59 1.35
N ALA A 110 -14.17 1.44 0.05
CA ALA A 110 -14.31 0.17 -0.66
C ALA A 110 -13.43 -0.94 -0.06
N LEU A 111 -12.17 -0.63 0.27
CA LEU A 111 -11.24 -1.56 0.92
C LEU A 111 -11.69 -1.91 2.34
N GLY A 112 -12.18 -0.93 3.12
CA GLY A 112 -12.72 -1.16 4.46
C GLY A 112 -13.93 -2.08 4.45
N ALA A 113 -14.83 -1.91 3.48
CA ALA A 113 -15.97 -2.80 3.26
C ALA A 113 -15.50 -4.20 2.85
N TRP A 114 -14.52 -4.30 1.95
CA TRP A 114 -13.98 -5.58 1.47
C TRP A 114 -13.29 -6.38 2.58
N ALA A 115 -12.49 -5.72 3.42
CA ALA A 115 -11.83 -6.35 4.57
C ALA A 115 -12.84 -6.90 5.58
N ALA A 116 -13.99 -6.23 5.74
CA ALA A 116 -15.03 -6.59 6.69
C ALA A 116 -16.18 -7.42 6.06
N ARG A 117 -16.02 -7.94 4.84
CA ARG A 117 -17.09 -8.61 4.08
C ARG A 117 -17.67 -9.85 4.77
N ASN A 118 -16.85 -10.54 5.57
CA ASN A 118 -17.25 -11.71 6.35
C ASN A 118 -17.68 -11.34 7.78
N SER A 119 -17.63 -10.06 8.14
CA SER A 119 -18.04 -9.55 9.45
C SER A 119 -19.47 -8.99 9.38
N GLY A 120 -20.18 -8.95 10.51
CA GLY A 120 -21.56 -8.47 10.54
C GLY A 120 -21.71 -7.01 10.04
N VAL A 121 -22.91 -6.67 9.58
CA VAL A 121 -23.24 -5.38 8.92
C VAL A 121 -22.76 -4.15 9.70
N LYS A 122 -22.86 -4.17 11.03
CA LYS A 122 -22.39 -3.08 11.90
C LYS A 122 -20.87 -2.86 11.81
N LEU A 123 -20.10 -3.95 11.78
CA LEU A 123 -18.63 -3.92 11.69
C LEU A 123 -18.19 -3.49 10.30
N MET A 124 -18.94 -3.92 9.27
CA MET A 124 -18.72 -3.51 7.89
C MET A 124 -18.89 -2.00 7.73
N MET A 125 -19.99 -1.41 8.19
CA MET A 125 -20.18 0.05 8.15
C MET A 125 -19.09 0.81 8.92
N GLN A 126 -18.71 0.34 10.11
CA GLN A 126 -17.65 0.99 10.89
C GLN A 126 -16.30 0.98 10.18
N ASN A 127 -15.93 -0.14 9.55
CA ASN A 127 -14.68 -0.26 8.81
C ASN A 127 -14.70 0.55 7.51
N THR A 128 -15.84 0.64 6.83
CA THR A 128 -16.00 1.53 5.66
C THR A 128 -15.78 2.99 6.05
N VAL A 129 -16.43 3.48 7.11
CA VAL A 129 -16.31 4.88 7.54
C VAL A 129 -14.89 5.18 8.02
N LYS A 130 -14.29 4.29 8.83
CA LYS A 130 -12.90 4.44 9.27
C LYS A 130 -11.91 4.40 8.11
N GLY A 131 -12.12 3.49 7.16
CA GLY A 131 -11.29 3.36 5.96
C GLY A 131 -11.38 4.60 5.07
N ALA A 132 -12.59 5.10 4.80
CA ALA A 132 -12.79 6.32 4.01
C ALA A 132 -12.16 7.54 4.69
N ALA A 133 -12.40 7.72 6.00
CA ALA A 133 -11.82 8.83 6.76
C ALA A 133 -10.29 8.76 6.79
N GLY A 134 -9.71 7.59 7.06
CA GLY A 134 -8.26 7.41 7.13
C GLY A 134 -7.55 7.72 5.81
N PHE A 135 -8.09 7.21 4.70
CA PHE A 135 -7.50 7.47 3.38
C PHE A 135 -7.72 8.90 2.89
N ALA A 136 -8.86 9.52 3.21
CA ALA A 136 -9.08 10.93 2.89
C ALA A 136 -8.10 11.84 3.66
N VAL A 137 -7.88 11.58 4.95
CA VAL A 137 -6.88 12.29 5.76
C VAL A 137 -5.48 12.09 5.20
N MET A 138 -5.12 10.87 4.80
CA MET A 138 -3.82 10.59 4.18
C MET A 138 -3.62 11.43 2.90
N GLY A 139 -4.65 11.56 2.07
CA GLY A 139 -4.61 12.43 0.89
C GLY A 139 -4.31 13.89 1.23
N VAL A 140 -5.03 14.45 2.22
CA VAL A 140 -4.81 15.83 2.70
C VAL A 140 -3.38 16.03 3.21
N VAL A 141 -2.86 15.05 3.96
CA VAL A 141 -1.49 15.12 4.49
C VAL A 141 -0.46 15.11 3.37
N PHE A 142 -0.62 14.25 2.35
CA PHE A 142 0.31 14.23 1.22
C PHE A 142 0.32 15.56 0.47
N GLU A 143 -0.83 16.16 0.22
CA GLU A 143 -0.90 17.43 -0.49
C GLU A 143 -0.29 18.57 0.31
N LYS A 144 -0.62 18.66 1.60
CA LYS A 144 -0.01 19.66 2.49
C LYS A 144 1.49 19.46 2.63
N GLY A 145 1.95 18.20 2.62
CA GLY A 145 3.37 17.88 2.61
C GLY A 145 4.07 18.31 1.32
N ILE A 146 3.46 18.07 0.15
CA ILE A 146 4.00 18.49 -1.15
C ILE A 146 4.02 20.03 -1.24
N GLU A 147 2.95 20.68 -0.80
CA GLU A 147 2.85 22.14 -0.74
C GLU A 147 3.97 22.73 0.16
N PHE A 148 4.24 22.11 1.30
CA PHE A 148 5.33 22.50 2.19
C PHE A 148 6.72 22.29 1.60
N ILE A 149 6.96 21.22 0.84
CA ILE A 149 8.26 20.95 0.21
C ILE A 149 8.51 21.87 -1.00
N THR A 150 7.44 22.28 -1.67
CA THR A 150 7.51 23.07 -2.91
C THR A 150 7.60 24.58 -2.63
N ASN A 151 7.18 25.03 -1.44
CA ASN A 151 7.23 26.42 -0.99
C ASN A 151 8.51 26.71 -0.20
#